data_AF-A0A7C7T593-F1
#
_entry.id   AF-A0A7C7T593-F1
#
_cell.length_a   1.000
_cell.length_b   1.000
_cell.length_c   1.000
_cell.angle_alpha   90.00
_cell.angle_beta   90.00
_cell.angle_gamma   90.00
#
_symmetry.space_group_name_H-M   'P 1'
#
loop_
_entity.id
_entity.type
_entity.pdbx_description
1 polymer ?
#
loop_
_entity_poly.entity_id
_entity_poly.type
_entity_poly.pdbx_seq_one_letter_code
_entity_poly.pdbx_strand_id
1 'polypeptide(L)'
;MLTPKVLVIGIDGIRPDVLMDVHTPHIDRLAAEGILTNQAMTGYPSVSGPGWSSMLNGVWPDKHGVTDNSFDGERYNDFPDFLTRIEQIRPELETFAVADWAPLGYSDQGSPTISDAVDVKHVLDGYELGWAEADAKSVQLAVEQLETSNPDALFVYLGNPDEISHEHSSIGSEYRDAIALADEHVGVLVKAVRDRVTYPEEDWLILSSTDHGRRSDGGHGGNSEEERTIYFLANGPSVIATTPPDSTYIVDVAVTALTHLRIQIDPSWRLDGKPVGILR
;
A
#
# COMPACT_ATOMS: atom_id res chain seq x y z
N MET A 1 13.24 -24.03 -5.02
CA MET A 1 12.02 -23.32 -4.53
C MET A 1 12.17 -21.89 -5.00
N LEU A 2 11.11 -21.28 -5.52
CA LEU A 2 11.15 -19.88 -5.92
C LEU A 2 11.41 -18.98 -4.70
N THR A 3 12.12 -17.87 -4.93
CA THR A 3 12.45 -16.86 -3.93
C THR A 3 11.26 -15.91 -3.74
N PRO A 4 10.61 -15.87 -2.57
CA PRO A 4 9.49 -14.97 -2.35
C PRO A 4 9.93 -13.51 -2.42
N LYS A 5 9.18 -12.70 -3.17
CA LYS A 5 9.33 -11.24 -3.24
C LYS A 5 7.96 -10.57 -3.11
N VAL A 6 7.91 -9.35 -2.59
CA VAL A 6 6.65 -8.61 -2.43
C VAL A 6 6.76 -7.19 -2.94
N LEU A 7 5.72 -6.75 -3.65
CA LEU A 7 5.49 -5.36 -4.02
C LEU A 7 4.13 -4.93 -3.46
N VAL A 8 4.13 -3.93 -2.59
CA VAL A 8 2.91 -3.31 -2.05
C VAL A 8 2.74 -1.94 -2.72
N ILE A 9 1.61 -1.74 -3.40
CA ILE A 9 1.25 -0.49 -4.08
C ILE A 9 0.07 0.14 -3.35
N GLY A 10 0.33 1.22 -2.63
CA GLY A 10 -0.70 2.04 -2.00
C GLY A 10 -1.17 3.14 -2.94
N ILE A 11 -2.48 3.23 -3.19
CA ILE A 11 -3.09 4.32 -3.97
C ILE A 11 -4.04 5.07 -3.05
N ASP A 12 -3.75 6.33 -2.73
CA ASP A 12 -4.46 7.09 -1.69
C ASP A 12 -5.92 7.39 -2.07
N GLY A 13 -6.81 7.18 -1.11
CA GLY A 13 -8.18 7.69 -1.15
C GLY A 13 -9.08 7.14 -2.24
N ILE A 14 -8.90 5.87 -2.65
CA ILE A 14 -9.68 5.23 -3.72
C ILE A 14 -11.02 4.73 -3.22
N ARG A 15 -12.10 5.39 -3.63
CA ARG A 15 -13.46 4.86 -3.50
C ARG A 15 -13.65 3.61 -4.39
N PRO A 16 -13.96 2.41 -3.83
CA PRO A 16 -13.93 1.17 -4.61
C PRO A 16 -15.00 1.04 -5.69
N ASP A 17 -16.20 1.59 -5.50
CA ASP A 17 -17.24 1.61 -6.53
C ASP A 17 -16.81 2.44 -7.76
N VAL A 18 -16.12 3.56 -7.54
CA VAL A 18 -15.56 4.37 -8.63
C VAL A 18 -14.43 3.63 -9.34
N LEU A 19 -13.55 2.94 -8.61
CA LEU A 19 -12.51 2.09 -9.22
C LEU A 19 -13.12 1.07 -10.19
N MET A 20 -14.22 0.41 -9.79
CA MET A 20 -14.89 -0.59 -10.64
C MET A 20 -15.56 0.01 -11.90
N ASP A 21 -15.80 1.32 -11.93
CA ASP A 21 -16.40 2.02 -13.06
C ASP A 21 -15.36 2.61 -14.02
N VAL A 22 -14.12 2.83 -13.57
CA VAL A 22 -13.03 3.41 -14.37
C VAL A 22 -12.38 2.31 -15.22
N HIS A 23 -11.94 2.64 -16.43
CA HIS A 23 -11.18 1.70 -17.24
C HIS A 23 -9.75 1.59 -16.71
N THR A 24 -9.47 0.53 -15.95
CA THR A 24 -8.16 0.26 -15.32
C THR A 24 -7.58 -1.07 -15.80
N PRO A 25 -7.14 -1.16 -17.09
CA PRO A 25 -6.74 -2.44 -17.69
C PRO A 25 -5.59 -3.17 -16.96
N HIS A 26 -4.73 -2.48 -16.22
CA HIS A 26 -3.63 -3.10 -15.49
C HIS A 26 -4.09 -3.74 -14.18
N ILE A 27 -4.86 -3.02 -13.37
CA ILE A 27 -5.53 -3.51 -12.15
C ILE A 27 -6.53 -4.61 -12.51
N ASP A 28 -7.32 -4.44 -13.57
CA ASP A 28 -8.28 -5.44 -14.07
C ASP A 28 -7.58 -6.75 -14.40
N ARG A 29 -6.40 -6.66 -15.03
CA ARG A 29 -5.60 -7.85 -15.33
C ARG A 29 -5.08 -8.53 -14.07
N LEU A 30 -4.55 -7.77 -13.12
CA LEU A 30 -4.08 -8.32 -11.84
C LEU A 30 -5.23 -8.99 -11.07
N ALA A 31 -6.42 -8.40 -11.10
CA ALA A 31 -7.63 -8.94 -10.50
C ALA A 31 -8.08 -10.23 -11.20
N ALA A 32 -8.06 -10.28 -12.53
CA ALA A 32 -8.41 -11.48 -13.31
C ALA A 32 -7.43 -12.64 -13.11
N GLU A 33 -6.15 -12.32 -12.87
CA GLU A 33 -5.07 -13.28 -12.59
C GLU A 33 -4.87 -13.52 -11.08
N GLY A 34 -5.73 -12.96 -10.22
CA GLY A 34 -5.56 -12.96 -8.75
C GLY A 34 -6.87 -12.78 -7.99
N ILE A 35 -6.84 -11.95 -6.95
CA ILE A 35 -7.98 -11.61 -6.09
C ILE A 35 -8.16 -10.10 -6.08
N LEU A 36 -9.40 -9.65 -6.24
CA LEU A 36 -9.81 -8.27 -5.92
C LEU A 36 -11.12 -8.33 -5.13
N THR A 37 -11.16 -7.65 -3.98
CA THR A 37 -12.41 -7.29 -3.29
C THR A 37 -12.56 -5.79 -3.24
N ASN A 38 -13.76 -5.30 -3.52
CA ASN A 38 -14.17 -3.90 -3.33
C ASN A 38 -14.99 -3.73 -2.03
N GLN A 39 -14.90 -4.70 -1.11
CA GLN A 39 -15.61 -4.75 0.17
C GLN A 39 -14.63 -4.88 1.34
N ALA A 40 -13.33 -4.62 1.13
CA ALA A 40 -12.38 -4.55 2.22
C ALA A 40 -12.65 -3.30 3.06
N MET A 41 -12.20 -3.28 4.31
CA MET A 41 -12.52 -2.20 5.24
C MET A 41 -11.27 -1.61 5.91
N THR A 42 -11.23 -0.28 6.01
CA THR A 42 -10.30 0.45 6.86
C THR A 42 -10.90 0.75 8.25
N GLY A 43 -10.04 1.26 9.13
CA GLY A 43 -10.38 1.64 10.50
C GLY A 43 -11.14 2.96 10.59
N TYR A 44 -11.30 3.44 11.82
CA TYR A 44 -11.76 4.80 12.11
C TYR A 44 -10.69 5.49 12.97
N PRO A 45 -10.36 6.76 12.71
CA PRO A 45 -10.89 7.61 11.63
C PRO A 45 -10.31 7.25 10.26
N SER A 46 -11.11 7.43 9.20
CA SER A 46 -10.71 7.15 7.81
C SER A 46 -9.92 8.33 7.22
N VAL A 47 -8.85 8.69 7.94
CA VAL A 47 -7.90 9.77 7.65
C VAL A 47 -6.57 9.11 7.26
N SER A 48 -5.78 9.76 6.40
CA SER A 48 -4.63 9.12 5.77
C SER A 48 -3.56 8.65 6.75
N GLY A 49 -3.17 9.46 7.73
CA GLY A 49 -2.21 9.07 8.77
C GLY A 49 -2.61 7.75 9.44
N PRO A 50 -3.79 7.66 10.10
CA PRO A 50 -4.27 6.43 10.70
C PRO A 50 -4.40 5.25 9.73
N GLY A 51 -4.87 5.49 8.51
CA GLY A 51 -5.02 4.48 7.48
C GLY A 51 -3.69 3.86 7.05
N TRP A 52 -2.73 4.70 6.65
CA TRP A 52 -1.38 4.25 6.26
C TRP A 52 -0.63 3.59 7.40
N SER A 53 -0.71 4.12 8.63
CA SER A 53 -0.17 3.45 9.82
C SER A 53 -0.78 2.06 10.01
N SER A 54 -2.09 1.91 9.79
CA SER A 54 -2.75 0.61 9.90
C SER A 54 -2.31 -0.37 8.82
N MET A 55 -2.20 0.11 7.57
CA MET A 55 -1.76 -0.71 6.42
C MET A 55 -0.34 -1.24 6.62
N LEU A 56 0.59 -0.35 6.99
CA LEU A 56 2.01 -0.65 7.05
C LEU A 56 2.38 -1.44 8.30
N ASN A 57 1.71 -1.20 9.43
CA ASN A 57 2.11 -1.76 10.72
C ASN A 57 1.28 -3.00 11.10
N GLY A 58 0.16 -3.26 10.39
CA GLY A 58 -0.69 -4.43 10.58
C GLY A 58 -1.49 -4.42 11.89
N VAL A 59 -1.72 -3.24 12.46
CA VAL A 59 -2.46 -3.01 13.71
C VAL A 59 -3.38 -1.81 13.58
N TRP A 60 -4.38 -1.69 14.45
CA TRP A 60 -5.33 -0.58 14.44
C TRP A 60 -4.84 0.69 15.18
N PRO A 61 -5.54 1.84 15.02
CA PRO A 61 -5.16 3.11 15.67
C PRO A 61 -5.00 3.07 17.19
N ASP A 62 -5.79 2.25 17.88
CA ASP A 62 -5.67 2.05 19.33
C ASP A 62 -4.35 1.36 19.74
N LYS A 63 -3.59 0.81 18.79
CA LYS A 63 -2.25 0.22 18.99
C LYS A 63 -1.13 1.09 18.41
N HIS A 64 -1.18 1.49 17.15
CA HIS A 64 -0.10 2.34 16.59
C HIS A 64 -0.17 3.80 17.06
N GLY A 65 -1.27 4.23 17.68
CA GLY A 65 -1.38 5.52 18.37
C GLY A 65 -1.75 6.72 17.50
N VAL A 66 -1.64 6.59 16.18
CA VAL A 66 -1.96 7.67 15.23
C VAL A 66 -3.46 7.76 14.97
N THR A 67 -4.05 8.93 15.24
CA THR A 67 -5.49 9.18 15.07
C THR A 67 -5.83 10.33 14.12
N ASP A 68 -4.84 11.02 13.55
CA ASP A 68 -4.99 12.05 12.52
C ASP A 68 -3.67 12.24 11.74
N ASN A 69 -3.63 13.22 10.83
CA ASN A 69 -2.46 13.51 9.99
C ASN A 69 -1.31 14.24 10.71
N SER A 70 -1.40 14.48 12.03
CA SER A 70 -0.26 15.00 12.81
C SER A 70 0.74 13.90 13.17
N PHE A 71 0.31 12.63 13.18
CA PHE A 71 1.09 11.49 13.68
C PHE A 71 1.46 11.58 15.17
N ASP A 72 0.92 12.55 15.91
CA ASP A 72 1.16 12.70 17.34
C ASP A 72 0.69 11.46 18.11
N GLY A 73 1.55 10.99 19.02
CA GLY A 73 1.26 9.80 19.82
C GLY A 73 1.56 8.46 19.13
N GLU A 74 2.29 8.49 18.01
CA GLU A 74 2.81 7.29 17.36
C GLU A 74 3.50 6.33 18.35
N ARG A 75 3.35 5.03 18.07
CA ARG A 75 3.98 3.93 18.82
C ARG A 75 4.65 2.93 17.87
N TYR A 76 5.31 3.44 16.84
CA TYR A 76 6.02 2.66 15.83
C TYR A 76 7.22 1.90 16.38
N ASN A 77 7.79 2.32 17.52
CA ASN A 77 8.76 1.51 18.25
C ASN A 77 8.16 0.20 18.80
N ASP A 78 6.90 0.23 19.25
CA ASP A 78 6.18 -0.96 19.73
C ASP A 78 5.55 -1.74 18.56
N PHE A 79 5.16 -1.04 17.50
CA PHE A 79 4.48 -1.57 16.33
C PHE A 79 5.15 -1.07 15.05
N PRO A 80 6.34 -1.56 14.69
CA PRO A 80 7.03 -1.13 13.47
C PRO A 80 6.27 -1.54 12.21
N ASP A 81 6.49 -0.79 11.13
CA ASP A 81 6.02 -1.14 9.79
C ASP A 81 6.62 -2.46 9.29
N PHE A 82 5.98 -3.06 8.28
CA PHE A 82 6.36 -4.38 7.79
C PHE A 82 7.77 -4.44 7.18
N LEU A 83 8.28 -3.35 6.58
CA LEU A 83 9.65 -3.30 6.04
C LEU A 83 10.66 -3.26 7.18
N THR A 84 10.42 -2.42 8.20
CA THR A 84 11.25 -2.42 9.42
C THR A 84 11.25 -3.77 10.12
N ARG A 85 10.12 -4.48 10.13
CA ARG A 85 10.07 -5.86 10.67
C ARG A 85 10.89 -6.83 9.84
N ILE A 86 10.90 -6.69 8.51
CA ILE A 86 11.75 -7.49 7.63
C ILE A 86 13.21 -7.27 8.02
N GLU A 87 13.66 -6.02 8.12
CA GLU A 87 15.04 -5.69 8.49
C GLU A 87 15.45 -6.22 9.87
N GLN A 88 14.54 -6.22 10.84
CA GLN A 88 14.83 -6.74 12.17
C GLN A 88 14.98 -8.27 12.22
N ILE A 89 14.28 -9.00 11.36
CA ILE A 89 14.16 -10.47 11.42
C ILE A 89 15.03 -11.16 10.37
N ARG A 90 15.11 -10.58 9.18
CA ARG A 90 15.84 -11.06 8.01
C ARG A 90 16.59 -9.90 7.34
N PRO A 91 17.63 -9.34 7.99
CA PRO A 91 18.42 -8.23 7.46
C PRO A 91 19.21 -8.57 6.18
N GLU A 92 19.14 -9.81 5.71
CA GLU A 92 19.66 -10.20 4.41
C GLU A 92 18.71 -9.91 3.23
N LEU A 93 17.45 -9.56 3.50
CA LEU A 93 16.49 -9.17 2.46
C LEU A 93 16.60 -7.68 2.16
N GLU A 94 16.61 -7.32 0.89
CA GLU A 94 16.73 -5.91 0.48
C GLU A 94 15.36 -5.21 0.47
N THR A 95 15.19 -4.17 1.28
CA THR A 95 13.92 -3.41 1.39
C THR A 95 13.96 -2.07 0.65
N PHE A 96 12.82 -1.69 0.06
CA PHE A 96 12.65 -0.41 -0.61
C PHE A 96 11.32 0.24 -0.24
N ALA A 97 11.34 1.56 -0.04
CA ALA A 97 10.13 2.36 0.10
C ALA A 97 10.24 3.68 -0.65
N VAL A 98 9.16 4.08 -1.31
CA VAL A 98 8.98 5.44 -1.80
C VAL A 98 7.58 5.95 -1.46
N ALA A 99 7.54 7.17 -0.94
CA ALA A 99 6.30 7.89 -0.71
C ALA A 99 6.44 9.36 -1.14
N ASP A 100 5.44 9.86 -1.84
CA ASP A 100 5.32 11.28 -2.22
C ASP A 100 4.44 12.11 -1.28
N TRP A 101 3.94 11.50 -0.21
CA TRP A 101 3.44 12.23 0.95
C TRP A 101 4.48 12.23 2.08
N ALA A 102 5.17 13.37 2.23
CA ALA A 102 6.30 13.54 3.15
C ALA A 102 6.07 13.02 4.60
N PRO A 103 4.89 13.20 5.22
CA PRO A 103 4.63 12.69 6.58
C PRO A 103 4.76 11.17 6.76
N LEU A 104 4.70 10.36 5.69
CA LEU A 104 4.95 8.91 5.80
C LEU A 104 6.42 8.60 6.08
N GLY A 105 7.33 9.40 5.53
CA GLY A 105 8.77 9.14 5.56
C GLY A 105 9.58 10.07 6.45
N TYR A 106 8.99 11.19 6.89
CA TYR A 106 9.59 12.16 7.80
C TYR A 106 8.72 12.41 9.02
N SER A 107 9.37 12.62 10.16
CA SER A 107 8.74 13.15 11.36
C SER A 107 9.69 14.14 12.04
N ASP A 108 9.16 15.32 12.40
CA ASP A 108 9.88 16.27 13.26
C ASP A 108 9.85 15.83 14.74
N GLN A 109 8.91 14.95 15.11
CA GLN A 109 8.70 14.48 16.48
C GLN A 109 8.39 12.98 16.49
N GLY A 110 9.36 12.19 16.98
CA GLY A 110 9.21 10.73 17.07
C GLY A 110 9.74 10.01 15.82
N SER A 111 9.19 8.83 15.55
CA SER A 111 9.55 8.01 14.40
C SER A 111 8.60 8.24 13.23
N PRO A 112 9.10 8.31 11.97
CA PRO A 112 8.23 8.26 10.80
C PRO A 112 7.55 6.88 10.69
N THR A 113 6.43 6.82 9.96
CA THR A 113 5.72 5.55 9.69
C THR A 113 6.62 4.58 8.94
N ILE A 114 7.34 5.07 7.93
CA ILE A 114 8.38 4.33 7.21
C ILE A 114 9.73 4.70 7.83
N SER A 115 10.28 3.78 8.62
CA SER A 115 11.52 3.98 9.37
C SER A 115 12.75 4.21 8.49
N ASP A 116 13.80 4.79 9.06
CA ASP A 116 15.14 4.84 8.47
C ASP A 116 15.87 3.49 8.48
N ALA A 117 15.25 2.44 9.03
CA ALA A 117 15.76 1.07 8.95
C ALA A 117 15.67 0.49 7.53
N VAL A 118 14.76 0.97 6.68
CA VAL A 118 14.59 0.52 5.29
C VAL A 118 15.85 0.83 4.49
N ASP A 119 16.37 -0.16 3.74
CA ASP A 119 17.66 -0.04 3.04
C ASP A 119 17.69 1.13 2.05
N VAL A 120 16.63 1.24 1.25
CA VAL A 120 16.45 2.34 0.28
C VAL A 120 15.12 3.02 0.53
N LYS A 121 15.16 4.22 1.11
CA LYS A 121 13.99 5.06 1.36
C LYS A 121 14.06 6.35 0.54
N HIS A 122 13.02 6.60 -0.24
CA HIS A 122 12.78 7.87 -0.91
C HIS A 122 11.53 8.54 -0.33
N VAL A 123 11.65 9.84 -0.07
CA VAL A 123 10.53 10.66 0.39
C VAL A 123 10.49 11.89 -0.50
N LEU A 124 9.39 12.04 -1.24
CA LEU A 124 9.10 13.18 -2.11
C LEU A 124 8.03 14.07 -1.45
N ASP A 125 7.73 15.20 -2.08
CA ASP A 125 6.68 16.11 -1.65
C ASP A 125 5.75 16.41 -2.83
N GLY A 126 4.58 15.79 -2.83
CA GLY A 126 3.54 15.99 -3.85
C GLY A 126 2.98 17.41 -3.88
N TYR A 127 3.03 18.16 -2.77
CA TYR A 127 2.60 19.56 -2.75
C TYR A 127 3.62 20.48 -3.44
N GLU A 128 4.92 20.15 -3.36
CA GLU A 128 5.97 20.91 -4.05
C GLU A 128 6.12 20.52 -5.52
N LEU A 129 6.05 19.22 -5.83
CA LEU A 129 6.26 18.69 -7.18
C LEU A 129 4.99 18.72 -8.05
N GLY A 130 3.82 18.69 -7.43
CA GLY A 130 2.57 18.33 -8.08
C GLY A 130 2.35 16.82 -8.07
N TRP A 131 1.18 16.40 -7.59
CA TRP A 131 0.91 15.00 -7.26
C TRP A 131 1.06 14.02 -8.43
N ALA A 132 0.59 14.35 -9.63
CA ALA A 132 0.78 13.48 -10.79
C ALA A 132 2.26 13.33 -11.20
N GLU A 133 3.08 14.37 -11.02
CA GLU A 133 4.53 14.30 -11.27
C GLU A 133 5.24 13.51 -10.16
N ALA A 134 4.79 13.67 -8.91
CA ALA A 134 5.31 12.95 -7.76
C ALA A 134 5.04 11.44 -7.87
N ASP A 135 3.82 11.03 -8.21
CA ASP A 135 3.46 9.62 -8.50
C ASP A 135 4.37 9.04 -9.59
N ALA A 136 4.54 9.77 -10.70
CA ALA A 136 5.42 9.34 -11.80
C ALA A 136 6.88 9.20 -11.35
N LYS A 137 7.35 10.08 -10.45
CA LYS A 137 8.70 10.02 -9.89
C LYS A 137 8.86 8.86 -8.90
N SER A 138 7.86 8.59 -8.07
CA SER A 138 7.79 7.43 -7.17
C SER A 138 7.93 6.13 -7.98
N VAL A 139 7.17 6.01 -9.07
CA VAL A 139 7.25 4.87 -9.98
C VAL A 139 8.62 4.77 -10.65
N GLN A 140 9.19 5.89 -11.11
CA GLN A 140 10.52 5.90 -11.72
C GLN A 140 11.59 5.34 -10.77
N LEU A 141 11.59 5.78 -9.51
CA LEU A 141 12.55 5.33 -8.50
C LEU A 141 12.39 3.83 -8.18
N ALA A 142 11.15 3.35 -8.08
CA ALA A 142 10.88 1.93 -7.88
C ALA A 142 11.31 1.07 -9.08
N VAL A 143 11.11 1.55 -10.32
CA VAL A 143 11.60 0.88 -11.53
C VAL A 143 13.13 0.84 -11.54
N GLU A 144 13.80 1.95 -11.24
CA GLU A 144 15.27 1.99 -11.16
C GLU A 144 15.79 0.98 -10.13
N GLN A 145 15.16 0.87 -8.97
CA GLN A 145 15.50 -0.14 -7.96
C GLN A 145 15.30 -1.57 -8.47
N LEU A 146 14.18 -1.85 -9.15
CA LEU A 146 13.88 -3.17 -9.73
C LEU A 146 14.84 -3.56 -10.86
N GLU A 147 15.40 -2.58 -11.58
CA GLU A 147 16.33 -2.79 -12.70
C GLU A 147 17.79 -2.91 -12.27
N THR A 148 18.20 -2.17 -11.23
CA THR A 148 19.61 -2.02 -10.85
C THR A 148 20.01 -2.84 -9.63
N SER A 149 19.04 -3.33 -8.86
CA SER A 149 19.25 -4.07 -7.62
C SER A 149 18.39 -5.34 -7.53
N ASN A 150 18.40 -6.02 -6.38
CA ASN A 150 17.63 -7.25 -6.17
C ASN A 150 16.65 -7.14 -4.99
N PRO A 151 15.78 -6.12 -4.94
CA PRO A 151 14.90 -5.90 -3.81
C PRO A 151 13.97 -7.10 -3.57
N ASP A 152 13.72 -7.41 -2.30
CA ASP A 152 12.86 -8.50 -1.86
C ASP A 152 11.50 -8.00 -1.36
N ALA A 153 11.43 -6.77 -0.86
CA ALA A 153 10.19 -6.16 -0.41
C ALA A 153 10.15 -4.67 -0.75
N LEU A 154 9.09 -4.24 -1.43
CA LEU A 154 8.91 -2.87 -1.88
C LEU A 154 7.57 -2.31 -1.39
N PHE A 155 7.56 -1.05 -0.97
CA PHE A 155 6.36 -0.23 -0.83
C PHE A 155 6.44 0.99 -1.76
N VAL A 156 5.39 1.20 -2.55
CA VAL A 156 5.24 2.37 -3.42
C VAL A 156 3.90 3.02 -3.10
N TYR A 157 3.93 4.25 -2.62
CA TYR A 157 2.75 5.08 -2.41
C TYR A 157 2.52 6.00 -3.61
N LEU A 158 1.24 6.18 -3.98
CA LEU A 158 0.75 7.06 -5.04
C LEU A 158 -0.38 7.92 -4.47
N GLY A 159 -0.18 9.23 -4.36
CA GLY A 159 -1.10 10.16 -3.68
C GLY A 159 -2.08 10.89 -4.60
N ASN A 160 -1.85 10.90 -5.92
CA ASN A 160 -2.58 11.78 -6.84
C ASN A 160 -4.12 11.66 -6.82
N PRO A 161 -4.73 10.46 -6.77
CA PRO A 161 -6.19 10.36 -6.77
C PRO A 161 -6.87 11.05 -5.57
N ASP A 162 -6.31 10.96 -4.36
CA ASP A 162 -6.89 11.61 -3.17
C ASP A 162 -6.93 13.13 -3.34
N GLU A 163 -5.79 13.68 -3.74
CA GLU A 163 -5.56 15.12 -3.79
C GLU A 163 -6.33 15.79 -4.93
N ILE A 164 -6.41 15.14 -6.10
CA ILE A 164 -7.27 15.61 -7.20
C ILE A 164 -8.74 15.65 -6.77
N SER A 165 -9.19 14.67 -5.99
CA SER A 165 -10.58 14.65 -5.53
C SER A 165 -10.85 15.72 -4.46
N HIS A 166 -9.88 16.04 -3.59
CA HIS A 166 -9.96 17.20 -2.68
C HIS A 166 -10.02 18.52 -3.44
N GLU A 167 -9.09 18.74 -4.37
CA GLU A 167 -8.98 19.96 -5.17
C GLU A 167 -10.30 20.29 -5.89
N HIS A 168 -10.93 19.26 -6.46
CA HIS A 168 -12.19 19.40 -7.20
C HIS A 168 -13.44 19.21 -6.33
N SER A 169 -13.29 18.85 -5.05
CA SER A 169 -14.40 18.52 -4.14
C SER A 169 -15.41 17.56 -4.78
N SER A 170 -14.89 16.50 -5.42
CA SER A 170 -15.67 15.67 -6.34
C SER A 170 -15.04 14.31 -6.56
N ILE A 171 -15.89 13.31 -6.87
CA ILE A 171 -15.49 12.00 -7.41
C ILE A 171 -15.78 11.89 -8.93
N GLY A 172 -15.80 13.05 -9.60
CA GLY A 172 -16.15 13.23 -11.01
C GLY A 172 -15.03 12.86 -11.98
N SER A 173 -14.98 13.56 -13.12
CA SER A 173 -14.05 13.29 -14.22
C SER A 173 -12.58 13.32 -13.80
N GLU A 174 -12.17 14.35 -13.08
CA GLU A 174 -10.78 14.60 -12.75
C GLU A 174 -10.22 13.52 -11.81
N TYR A 175 -11.01 13.13 -10.81
CA TYR A 175 -10.70 12.00 -9.95
C TYR A 175 -10.63 10.67 -10.72
N ARG A 176 -11.56 10.43 -11.65
CA ARG A 176 -11.58 9.21 -12.48
C ARG A 176 -10.39 9.15 -13.44
N ASP A 177 -9.98 10.29 -13.99
CA ASP A 177 -8.78 10.41 -14.82
C ASP A 177 -7.51 10.17 -13.97
N ALA A 178 -7.48 10.64 -12.73
CA ALA A 178 -6.40 10.37 -11.77
C ALA A 178 -6.30 8.87 -11.42
N ILE A 179 -7.43 8.18 -11.25
CA ILE A 179 -7.46 6.71 -11.08
C ILE A 179 -6.89 6.01 -12.32
N ALA A 180 -7.29 6.43 -13.52
CA ALA A 180 -6.78 5.85 -14.75
C ALA A 180 -5.26 6.07 -14.90
N LEU A 181 -4.74 7.23 -14.48
CA LEU A 181 -3.31 7.49 -14.45
C LEU A 181 -2.58 6.59 -13.43
N ALA A 182 -3.16 6.39 -12.24
CA ALA A 182 -2.61 5.47 -11.26
C ALA A 182 -2.58 4.01 -11.77
N ASP A 183 -3.56 3.59 -12.58
CA ASP A 183 -3.54 2.28 -13.25
C ASP A 183 -2.36 2.13 -14.24
N GLU A 184 -2.07 3.17 -15.03
CA GLU A 184 -0.89 3.18 -15.91
C GLU A 184 0.41 3.03 -15.10
N HIS A 185 0.50 3.67 -13.94
CA HIS A 185 1.62 3.52 -13.00
C HIS A 185 1.74 2.09 -12.45
N VAL A 186 0.63 1.47 -12.07
CA VAL A 186 0.60 0.03 -11.71
C VAL A 186 1.12 -0.82 -12.87
N GLY A 187 0.70 -0.52 -14.11
CA GLY A 187 1.18 -1.20 -15.31
C GLY A 187 2.69 -1.15 -15.48
N VAL A 188 3.30 0.03 -15.27
CA VAL A 188 4.76 0.23 -15.33
C VAL A 188 5.48 -0.59 -14.26
N LEU A 189 5.01 -0.55 -13.00
CA LEU A 189 5.61 -1.31 -11.90
C LEU A 189 5.56 -2.83 -12.13
N VAL A 190 4.38 -3.34 -12.52
CA VAL A 190 4.18 -4.77 -12.82
C VAL A 190 5.06 -5.21 -13.98
N LYS A 191 5.21 -4.37 -15.02
CA LYS A 191 6.11 -4.64 -16.14
C LYS A 191 7.55 -4.72 -15.67
N ALA A 192 8.01 -3.77 -14.87
CA ALA A 192 9.38 -3.77 -14.34
C ALA A 192 9.67 -5.03 -13.51
N VAL A 193 8.73 -5.46 -12.67
CA VAL A 193 8.83 -6.75 -11.95
C VAL A 193 8.98 -7.92 -12.92
N ARG A 194 8.13 -8.01 -13.95
CA ARG A 194 8.09 -9.14 -14.90
C ARG A 194 9.29 -9.17 -15.86
N ASP A 195 9.92 -8.03 -16.10
CA ASP A 195 11.09 -7.89 -16.99
C ASP A 195 12.42 -8.19 -16.31
N ARG A 196 12.42 -8.40 -14.98
CA ARG A 196 13.63 -8.79 -14.23
C ARG A 196 14.20 -10.09 -14.79
N VAL A 197 15.52 -10.12 -14.98
CA VAL A 197 16.25 -11.31 -15.47
C VAL A 197 16.02 -12.52 -14.57
N THR A 198 15.91 -12.29 -13.26
CA THR A 198 15.69 -13.31 -12.24
C THR A 198 14.23 -13.68 -12.02
N TYR A 199 13.26 -13.03 -12.69
CA TYR A 199 11.82 -13.28 -12.52
C TYR A 199 11.42 -14.77 -12.57
N PRO A 200 11.97 -15.62 -13.46
CA PRO A 200 11.64 -17.07 -13.48
C PRO A 200 12.02 -17.84 -12.21
N GLU A 201 12.88 -17.28 -11.36
CA GLU A 201 13.34 -17.86 -10.10
C GLU A 201 12.65 -17.22 -8.88
N GLU A 202 11.78 -16.24 -9.12
CA GLU A 202 11.10 -15.42 -8.11
C GLU A 202 9.62 -15.80 -7.99
N ASP A 203 9.08 -15.65 -6.78
CA ASP A 203 7.66 -15.78 -6.47
C ASP A 203 7.16 -14.43 -5.97
N TRP A 204 6.76 -13.57 -6.91
CA TRP A 204 6.25 -12.25 -6.61
C TRP A 204 4.81 -12.30 -6.11
N LEU A 205 4.57 -11.64 -4.98
CA LEU A 205 3.26 -11.22 -4.53
C LEU A 205 3.11 -9.71 -4.74
N ILE A 206 2.14 -9.32 -5.55
CA ILE A 206 1.76 -7.91 -5.75
C ILE A 206 0.50 -7.67 -4.94
N LEU A 207 0.60 -6.79 -3.95
CA LEU A 207 -0.53 -6.31 -3.15
C LEU A 207 -0.85 -4.88 -3.56
N SER A 208 -2.13 -4.54 -3.66
CA SER A 208 -2.54 -3.15 -3.80
C SER A 208 -3.81 -2.86 -3.02
N SER A 209 -3.86 -1.68 -2.42
CA SER A 209 -4.99 -1.23 -1.63
C SER A 209 -4.93 0.28 -1.48
N THR A 210 -5.88 0.81 -0.72
CA THR A 210 -6.04 2.22 -0.38
C THR A 210 -6.32 2.33 1.11
N ASP A 211 -6.00 3.47 1.68
CA ASP A 211 -6.07 3.76 3.10
C ASP A 211 -7.49 4.13 3.57
N HIS A 212 -8.26 4.79 2.70
CA HIS A 212 -9.68 5.08 2.92
C HIS A 212 -10.46 5.20 1.60
N GLY A 213 -11.79 5.14 1.72
CA GLY A 213 -12.69 5.59 0.67
C GLY A 213 -12.95 7.09 0.77
N ARG A 214 -14.01 7.58 0.13
CA ARG A 214 -14.40 9.00 0.20
C ARG A 214 -15.88 9.21 -0.11
N ARG A 215 -16.39 10.35 0.36
CA ARG A 215 -17.72 10.83 0.04
C ARG A 215 -17.76 11.42 -1.36
N SER A 216 -18.97 11.64 -1.88
CA SER A 216 -19.15 12.20 -3.23
C SER A 216 -18.65 13.64 -3.39
N ASP A 217 -18.49 14.37 -2.28
CA ASP A 217 -17.95 15.74 -2.23
C ASP A 217 -16.41 15.78 -2.17
N GLY A 218 -15.75 14.63 -2.35
CA GLY A 218 -14.30 14.50 -2.27
C GLY A 218 -13.75 14.47 -0.85
N GLY A 219 -14.58 14.71 0.18
CA GLY A 219 -14.13 14.64 1.57
C GLY A 219 -14.07 13.21 2.13
N HIS A 220 -13.26 13.03 3.16
CA HIS A 220 -13.16 11.81 3.96
C HIS A 220 -12.82 12.16 5.43
N GLY A 221 -12.55 11.14 6.25
CA GLY A 221 -12.18 11.25 7.66
C GLY A 221 -13.27 10.86 8.67
N GLY A 222 -14.49 10.61 8.19
CA GLY A 222 -15.63 10.17 8.98
C GLY A 222 -15.65 8.68 9.30
N ASN A 223 -16.83 8.18 9.65
CA ASN A 223 -17.09 6.77 9.96
C ASN A 223 -18.21 6.21 9.07
N SER A 224 -18.53 6.88 7.95
CA SER A 224 -19.51 6.34 7.02
C SER A 224 -18.96 5.08 6.34
N GLU A 225 -19.86 4.25 5.82
CA GLU A 225 -19.48 3.05 5.09
C GLU A 225 -18.64 3.39 3.86
N GLU A 226 -19.02 4.42 3.09
CA GLU A 226 -18.28 4.80 1.87
C GLU A 226 -16.88 5.34 2.14
N GLU A 227 -16.63 5.95 3.30
CA GLU A 227 -15.30 6.41 3.69
C GLU A 227 -14.43 5.26 4.22
N ARG A 228 -15.06 4.19 4.74
CA ARG A 228 -14.35 3.04 5.31
C ARG A 228 -14.19 1.86 4.38
N THR A 229 -14.99 1.77 3.32
CA THR A 229 -14.88 0.74 2.30
C THR A 229 -13.70 1.05 1.38
N ILE A 230 -12.79 0.09 1.28
CA ILE A 230 -11.57 0.14 0.47
C ILE A 230 -11.51 -1.08 -0.46
N TYR A 231 -10.62 -1.05 -1.44
CA TYR A 231 -10.33 -2.23 -2.24
C TYR A 231 -9.12 -2.97 -1.66
N PHE A 232 -9.05 -4.28 -1.88
CA PHE A 232 -7.86 -5.08 -1.63
C PHE A 232 -7.62 -5.96 -2.84
N LEU A 233 -6.40 -5.89 -3.37
CA LEU A 233 -5.92 -6.68 -4.49
C LEU A 233 -4.71 -7.51 -4.07
N ALA A 234 -4.69 -8.78 -4.48
CA ALA A 234 -3.52 -9.64 -4.39
C ALA A 234 -3.34 -10.43 -5.69
N ASN A 235 -2.14 -10.41 -6.26
CA ASN A 235 -1.78 -11.13 -7.48
C ASN A 235 -0.42 -11.81 -7.32
N GLY A 236 -0.29 -13.05 -7.81
CA GLY A 236 0.99 -13.77 -7.78
C GLY A 236 0.81 -15.29 -7.83
N PRO A 237 1.87 -16.07 -8.11
CA PRO A 237 1.79 -17.53 -8.18
C PRO A 237 1.30 -18.21 -6.89
N SER A 238 1.58 -17.59 -5.74
CA SER A 238 1.18 -18.08 -4.41
C SER A 238 -0.24 -17.67 -3.99
N VAL A 239 -0.96 -16.90 -4.81
CA VAL A 239 -2.36 -16.53 -4.56
C VAL A 239 -3.27 -17.68 -4.98
N ILE A 240 -4.00 -18.26 -4.03
CA ILE A 240 -4.75 -19.52 -4.22
C ILE A 240 -6.26 -19.38 -4.14
N ALA A 241 -6.79 -18.24 -3.68
CA ALA A 241 -8.22 -18.04 -3.59
C ALA A 241 -8.75 -17.51 -4.93
N THR A 242 -9.79 -18.14 -5.46
CA THR A 242 -10.56 -17.62 -6.62
C THR A 242 -11.68 -16.68 -6.17
N THR A 243 -11.83 -16.46 -4.87
CA THR A 243 -12.85 -15.61 -4.27
C THR A 243 -12.23 -14.88 -3.09
N PRO A 244 -12.38 -13.55 -2.98
CA PRO A 244 -11.86 -12.82 -1.84
C PRO A 244 -12.51 -13.30 -0.53
N PRO A 245 -11.80 -13.31 0.60
CA PRO A 245 -12.41 -13.64 1.88
C PRO A 245 -13.47 -12.58 2.29
N ASP A 246 -14.57 -13.04 2.87
CA ASP A 246 -15.70 -12.21 3.34
C ASP A 246 -15.32 -11.13 4.37
N SER A 247 -14.11 -11.19 4.95
CA SER A 247 -13.61 -10.17 5.87
C SER A 247 -12.14 -9.92 5.59
N THR A 248 -11.88 -8.83 4.86
CA THR A 248 -10.55 -8.35 4.50
C THR A 248 -10.42 -6.90 4.99
N TYR A 249 -9.28 -6.60 5.62
CA TYR A 249 -9.07 -5.31 6.28
C TYR A 249 -7.74 -4.70 5.85
N ILE A 250 -7.62 -3.38 6.00
CA ILE A 250 -6.37 -2.65 5.68
C ILE A 250 -5.15 -3.24 6.43
N VAL A 251 -5.33 -3.64 7.69
CA VAL A 251 -4.27 -4.24 8.53
C VAL A 251 -3.79 -5.60 8.02
N ASP A 252 -4.54 -6.25 7.12
CA ASP A 252 -4.18 -7.54 6.55
C ASP A 252 -3.03 -7.41 5.53
N VAL A 253 -2.79 -6.22 4.95
CA VAL A 253 -1.77 -5.98 3.92
C VAL A 253 -0.37 -6.34 4.45
N ALA A 254 0.06 -5.71 5.55
CA ALA A 254 1.36 -6.00 6.18
C ALA A 254 1.52 -7.48 6.55
N VAL A 255 0.49 -8.09 7.14
CA VAL A 255 0.54 -9.49 7.59
C VAL A 255 0.64 -10.46 6.41
N THR A 256 -0.05 -10.14 5.31
CA THR A 256 0.03 -10.91 4.06
C THR A 256 1.43 -10.82 3.46
N ALA A 257 2.02 -9.63 3.39
CA ALA A 257 3.38 -9.43 2.89
C ALA A 257 4.42 -10.23 3.72
N LEU A 258 4.39 -10.10 5.04
CA LEU A 258 5.29 -10.83 5.95
C LEU A 258 5.15 -12.35 5.80
N THR A 259 3.91 -12.84 5.73
CA THR A 259 3.62 -14.27 5.59
C THR A 259 4.16 -14.80 4.26
N HIS A 260 3.98 -14.08 3.15
CA HIS A 260 4.50 -14.47 1.84
C HIS A 260 6.02 -14.59 1.82
N LEU A 261 6.70 -13.65 2.48
CA LEU A 261 8.16 -13.70 2.65
C LEU A 261 8.62 -14.84 3.58
N ARG A 262 7.72 -15.66 4.11
CA ARG A 262 7.99 -16.75 5.06
C ARG A 262 8.60 -16.23 6.36
N ILE A 263 8.20 -15.03 6.78
CA ILE A 263 8.51 -14.51 8.12
C ILE A 263 7.49 -15.08 9.09
N GLN A 264 7.97 -15.78 10.11
CA GLN A 264 7.11 -16.33 11.14
C GLN A 264 6.54 -15.19 12.00
N ILE A 265 5.22 -15.02 11.98
CA ILE A 265 4.53 -14.02 12.81
C ILE A 265 4.66 -14.40 14.28
N ASP A 266 5.35 -13.58 15.06
CA ASP A 266 5.45 -13.74 16.51
C ASP A 266 4.14 -13.25 17.17
N PRO A 267 3.44 -14.09 17.95
CA PRO A 267 2.23 -13.68 18.66
C PRO A 267 2.41 -12.44 19.57
N SER A 268 3.62 -12.18 20.05
CA SER A 268 3.95 -11.00 20.87
C SER A 268 3.86 -9.68 20.11
N TRP A 269 3.93 -9.72 18.76
CA TRP A 269 3.70 -8.53 17.93
C TRP A 269 2.26 -8.03 18.00
N ARG A 270 1.32 -8.89 18.44
CA ARG A 270 -0.10 -8.58 18.62
C ARG A 270 -0.70 -7.91 17.37
N LEU A 271 -0.32 -8.38 16.17
CA LEU A 271 -0.89 -7.90 14.91
C LEU A 271 -2.41 -8.15 14.89
N ASP A 272 -3.17 -7.22 14.32
CA ASP A 272 -4.61 -7.36 14.14
C ASP A 272 -4.96 -8.03 12.81
N GLY A 273 -4.08 -7.87 11.82
CA GLY A 273 -4.26 -8.45 10.51
C GLY A 273 -4.02 -9.96 10.47
N LYS A 274 -4.38 -10.55 9.33
CA LYS A 274 -4.14 -11.94 8.97
C LYS A 274 -3.67 -12.03 7.51
N PRO A 275 -2.97 -13.10 7.11
CA PRO A 275 -2.69 -13.31 5.71
C PRO A 275 -3.97 -13.53 4.91
N VAL A 276 -4.06 -12.88 3.75
CA VAL A 276 -5.21 -12.95 2.84
C VAL A 276 -4.78 -13.52 1.49
N GLY A 277 -5.54 -14.47 0.97
CA GLY A 277 -5.37 -14.98 -0.39
C GLY A 277 -4.20 -15.95 -0.62
N ILE A 278 -3.34 -16.16 0.38
CA ILE A 278 -2.14 -17.02 0.29
C ILE A 278 -2.17 -18.18 1.31
N LEU A 279 -1.40 -19.24 1.04
CA LEU A 279 -1.19 -20.33 2.00
C LEU A 279 -0.22 -19.90 3.12
N ARG A 280 -0.41 -20.48 4.30
CA ARG A 280 0.49 -20.34 5.46
C ARG A 280 1.70 -21.26 5.35
#